data_AF-A0A172ETD7-F1
#
_entry.id   AF-A0A172ETD7-F1
#
_cell.length_a   1.000
_cell.length_b   1.000
_cell.length_c   1.000
_cell.angle_alpha   90.00
_cell.angle_beta   90.00
_cell.angle_gamma   90.00
#
_symmetry.space_group_name_H-M   'P 1'
#
loop_
_entity.id
_entity.type
_entity.pdbx_description
1 polymer ?
#
loop_
_entity_poly.entity_id
_entity_poly.type
_entity_poly.pdbx_seq_one_letter_code
_entity_poly.pdbx_strand_id
1 'polypeptide(L)'
;LLTSGISITWAHHSLMENNSKQAFQELLFKVLLKAYFMAVQAHEHFESPFTIADSVYGSTWFMVTGFHGLHMIIGTTFLILCLLRHWFNHFPPSNH
;
A
#
# COMPACT_ATOMS: atom_id res chain seq x y z
N LEU A 1 4.98 -2.19 -6.95
CA LEU A 1 3.73 -1.56 -7.48
C LEU A 1 2.96 -2.47 -8.44
N LEU A 2 3.57 -2.96 -9.53
CA LEU A 2 2.89 -3.85 -10.49
C LEU A 2 2.36 -5.14 -9.84
N THR A 3 3.21 -5.86 -9.12
CA THR A 3 2.83 -7.08 -8.38
C THR A 3 1.75 -6.81 -7.34
N SER A 4 1.76 -5.62 -6.73
CA SER A 4 0.71 -5.26 -5.77
C SER A 4 -0.66 -5.16 -6.44
N GLY A 5 -0.76 -4.64 -7.67
CA GLY A 5 -2.04 -4.51 -8.38
C GLY A 5 -2.76 -5.86 -8.53
N ILE A 6 -2.00 -6.89 -8.89
CA ILE A 6 -2.48 -8.26 -9.10
C ILE A 6 -3.11 -8.84 -7.82
N SER A 7 -2.48 -8.67 -6.65
CA SER A 7 -3.05 -9.16 -5.38
C SER A 7 -4.34 -8.45 -4.95
N ILE A 8 -4.61 -7.18 -5.34
CA ILE A 8 -5.95 -6.58 -5.06
C ILE A 8 -7.01 -7.23 -5.94
N THR A 9 -6.72 -7.40 -7.23
CA THR A 9 -7.67 -8.00 -8.15
C THR A 9 -7.97 -9.44 -7.75
N TRP A 10 -6.95 -10.16 -7.27
CA TRP A 10 -7.13 -11.50 -6.75
C TRP A 10 -7.90 -11.52 -5.44
N ALA A 11 -7.61 -10.63 -4.49
CA ALA A 11 -8.40 -10.49 -3.26
C ALA A 11 -9.88 -10.21 -3.55
N HIS A 12 -10.17 -9.35 -4.53
CA HIS A 12 -11.52 -9.06 -4.98
C HIS A 12 -12.19 -10.29 -5.60
N HIS A 13 -11.49 -11.03 -6.47
CA HIS A 13 -12.00 -12.28 -7.03
C HIS A 13 -12.29 -13.32 -5.95
N SER A 14 -11.38 -13.50 -4.98
CA SER A 14 -11.57 -14.42 -3.86
C SER A 14 -12.75 -14.03 -2.96
N LEU A 15 -13.05 -12.73 -2.80
CA LEU A 15 -14.26 -12.27 -2.12
C LEU A 15 -15.52 -12.66 -2.91
N MET A 16 -15.54 -12.49 -4.23
CA MET A 16 -16.67 -12.89 -5.08
C MET A 16 -16.90 -14.41 -5.07
N GLU A 17 -15.83 -15.20 -4.95
CA GLU A 17 -15.89 -16.66 -4.86
C GLU A 17 -16.17 -17.18 -3.43
N ASN A 18 -16.48 -16.30 -2.47
CA ASN A 18 -16.65 -16.63 -1.04
C ASN A 18 -15.42 -17.31 -0.39
N ASN A 19 -14.23 -17.16 -0.96
CA ASN A 19 -12.99 -17.65 -0.37
C ASN A 19 -12.38 -16.60 0.57
N SER A 20 -13.00 -16.44 1.74
CA SER A 20 -12.60 -15.44 2.74
C SER A 20 -11.18 -15.63 3.25
N LYS A 21 -10.66 -16.86 3.29
CA LYS A 21 -9.28 -17.14 3.72
C LYS A 21 -8.26 -16.62 2.71
N GLN A 22 -8.50 -16.86 1.42
CA GLN A 22 -7.61 -16.38 0.36
C GLN A 22 -7.68 -14.86 0.24
N ALA A 23 -8.87 -14.27 0.32
CA ALA A 23 -9.03 -12.81 0.34
C ALA A 23 -8.26 -12.16 1.51
N PHE A 24 -8.29 -12.77 2.70
CA PHE A 24 -7.51 -12.29 3.84
C PHE A 24 -6.01 -12.38 3.59
N GLN A 25 -5.51 -13.50 3.07
CA GLN A 25 -4.09 -13.71 2.77
C GLN A 25 -3.56 -12.72 1.73
N GLU A 26 -4.28 -12.51 0.64
CA GLU A 26 -3.90 -11.58 -0.43
C GLU A 26 -3.88 -10.12 0.08
N LEU A 27 -4.88 -9.74 0.87
CA LEU A 27 -4.96 -8.39 1.42
C LEU A 27 -3.85 -8.15 2.47
N LEU A 28 -3.56 -9.13 3.32
CA LEU A 28 -2.44 -9.10 4.27
C LEU A 28 -1.10 -8.99 3.54
N PHE A 29 -0.86 -9.83 2.54
CA PHE A 29 0.37 -9.81 1.74
C PHE A 29 0.59 -8.43 1.11
N LYS A 30 -0.49 -7.79 0.64
CA LYS A 30 -0.40 -6.46 0.04
C LYS A 30 -0.08 -5.35 1.05
N VAL A 31 -0.63 -5.42 2.26
CA VAL A 31 -0.27 -4.48 3.35
C VAL A 31 1.23 -4.62 3.68
N LEU A 32 1.74 -5.85 3.79
CA LEU A 32 3.16 -6.11 4.06
C LEU A 32 4.07 -5.57 2.95
N LEU A 33 3.71 -5.79 1.68
CA LEU A 33 4.51 -5.32 0.56
C LEU A 33 4.54 -3.77 0.48
N LYS A 34 3.42 -3.11 0.79
CA LYS A 34 3.36 -1.64 0.87
C LYS A 34 4.19 -1.09 2.04
N ALA A 35 4.13 -1.73 3.20
CA ALA A 35 4.95 -1.37 4.36
C ALA A 35 6.45 -1.52 4.06
N TYR A 36 6.84 -2.62 3.40
CA TYR A 36 8.22 -2.84 2.96
C TYR A 36 8.70 -1.75 1.99
N PHE A 37 7.90 -1.41 0.97
CA PHE A 37 8.24 -0.34 0.03
C PHE A 37 8.42 1.01 0.74
N MET A 38 7.57 1.32 1.73
CA MET A 38 7.69 2.54 2.53
C MET A 38 8.99 2.58 3.36
N ALA A 39 9.41 1.44 3.93
CA ALA A 39 10.67 1.35 4.66
C ALA A 39 11.88 1.59 3.73
N VAL A 40 11.87 1.03 2.53
CA VAL A 40 12.91 1.28 1.52
C VAL A 40 12.92 2.76 1.08
N GLN A 41 11.75 3.35 0.84
CA GLN A 41 11.65 4.77 0.48
C GLN A 41 12.20 5.68 1.58
N ALA A 42 11.94 5.36 2.86
CA ALA A 42 12.48 6.10 3.99
C ALA A 42 14.01 5.97 4.07
N HIS A 43 14.54 4.75 3.90
CA HIS A 43 15.99 4.53 3.86
C HIS A 43 16.66 5.32 2.73
N GLU A 44 16.06 5.37 1.54
CA GLU A 44 16.55 6.18 0.43
C GLU A 44 16.58 7.68 0.77
N HIS A 45 15.60 8.19 1.53
CA HIS A 45 15.59 9.59 1.98
C HIS A 45 16.68 9.88 3.01
N PHE A 46 17.00 8.93 3.90
CA PHE A 46 18.05 9.09 4.91
C PHE A 46 19.46 9.03 4.32
N GLU A 47 19.69 8.16 3.34
CA GLU A 47 20.99 7.97 2.70
C GLU A 47 21.25 8.92 1.51
N SER A 48 20.27 9.74 1.14
CA SER A 48 20.42 10.68 0.02
C SER A 48 21.55 11.68 0.28
N PRO A 49 22.52 11.85 -0.65
CA PRO A 49 23.64 12.78 -0.48
C PRO A 49 23.24 14.25 -0.71
N PHE A 50 21.96 14.51 -1.01
CA PHE A 50 21.38 15.82 -1.22
C PHE A 50 20.11 15.99 -0.38
N THR A 51 19.77 17.23 -0.08
CA THR A 51 18.62 17.64 0.73
C THR A 51 17.57 18.37 -0.10
N ILE A 52 16.40 18.61 0.48
CA ILE A 52 15.34 19.39 -0.15
C ILE A 52 15.74 20.85 -0.42
N ALA A 53 16.70 21.38 0.34
CA ALA A 53 17.19 22.75 0.20
C ALA A 53 18.31 22.90 -0.85
N ASP A 54 18.78 21.79 -1.43
CA ASP A 54 19.70 21.84 -2.56
C ASP A 54 18.98 22.33 -3.82
N SER A 55 19.74 22.43 -4.91
CA SER A 55 19.32 22.93 -6.24
C SER A 55 17.93 22.45 -6.71
N VAL A 56 17.50 22.94 -7.88
CA VAL A 56 16.24 22.53 -8.52
C VAL A 56 16.07 21.00 -8.56
N TYR A 57 17.16 20.24 -8.68
CA TYR A 57 17.11 18.77 -8.61
C TYR A 57 16.66 18.24 -7.24
N GLY A 58 17.28 18.65 -6.14
CA GLY A 58 16.95 18.14 -4.80
C GLY A 58 15.53 18.50 -4.40
N SER A 59 15.16 19.77 -4.57
CA SER A 59 13.80 20.26 -4.30
C SER A 59 12.72 19.52 -5.10
N THR A 60 12.92 19.29 -6.41
CA THR A 60 11.94 18.57 -7.24
C THR A 60 11.87 17.08 -6.91
N TRP A 61 13.01 16.44 -6.65
CA TRP A 61 13.07 15.03 -6.28
C TRP A 61 12.28 14.76 -4.99
N PHE A 62 12.61 15.47 -3.90
CA PHE A 62 11.94 15.29 -2.59
C PHE A 62 10.45 15.66 -2.64
N MET A 63 10.06 16.66 -3.44
CA MET A 63 8.64 17.01 -3.59
C MET A 63 7.84 15.88 -4.25
N VAL A 64 8.33 15.33 -5.37
CA VAL A 64 7.62 14.28 -6.13
C VAL A 64 7.62 12.95 -5.36
N THR A 65 8.78 12.52 -4.85
CA THR A 65 8.90 11.26 -4.09
C THR A 65 8.18 11.35 -2.75
N GLY A 66 8.23 12.51 -2.08
CA GLY A 66 7.52 12.77 -0.84
C GLY A 66 5.99 12.74 -1.01
N PHE A 67 5.47 13.38 -2.06
CA PHE A 67 4.03 13.33 -2.35
C PHE A 67 3.56 11.92 -2.71
N HIS A 68 4.36 11.18 -3.49
CA HIS A 68 4.09 9.77 -3.76
C HIS A 68 4.09 8.92 -2.49
N GLY A 69 5.05 9.16 -1.59
CA GLY A 69 5.14 8.51 -0.28
C GLY A 69 3.90 8.77 0.58
N LEU A 70 3.42 10.02 0.62
CA LEU A 70 2.18 10.38 1.30
C LEU A 70 0.99 9.61 0.73
N HIS A 71 0.84 9.56 -0.60
CA HIS A 71 -0.23 8.79 -1.24
C HIS A 71 -0.15 7.30 -0.89
N MET A 72 1.06 6.73 -0.82
CA MET A 72 1.29 5.35 -0.39
C MET A 72 0.85 5.09 1.05
N ILE A 73 1.12 6.02 1.98
CA ILE A 73 0.67 5.94 3.38
C ILE A 73 -0.86 5.88 3.46
N ILE A 74 -1.54 6.83 2.81
CA ILE A 74 -3.02 6.87 2.78
C ILE A 74 -3.60 5.59 2.17
N GLY A 75 -3.01 5.10 1.07
CA GLY A 75 -3.47 3.86 0.46
C GLY A 75 -3.24 2.63 1.34
N THR A 76 -2.20 2.63 2.18
CA THR A 76 -1.90 1.53 3.11
C THR A 76 -2.85 1.55 4.31
N THR A 77 -3.16 2.72 4.87
CA THR A 77 -4.16 2.83 5.94
C THR A 77 -5.54 2.39 5.47
N PHE A 78 -5.94 2.75 4.25
CA PHE A 78 -7.18 2.25 3.65
C PHE A 78 -7.22 0.72 3.56
N LEU A 79 -6.14 0.08 3.09
CA LEU A 79 -6.06 -1.38 3.00
C LEU A 79 -6.06 -2.06 4.37
N ILE A 80 -5.42 -1.46 5.37
CA ILE A 80 -5.47 -1.96 6.76
C ILE A 80 -6.92 -1.91 7.28
N LEU A 81 -7.66 -0.82 7.01
CA LEU A 81 -9.07 -0.73 7.39
C LEU A 81 -9.92 -1.79 6.69
N CYS A 82 -9.68 -2.06 5.40
CA CYS A 82 -10.32 -3.17 4.69
C CYS A 82 -9.97 -4.53 5.32
N LEU A 83 -8.72 -4.74 5.72
CA LEU A 83 -8.28 -6.01 6.34
C LEU A 83 -8.93 -6.22 7.69
N LEU A 84 -9.00 -5.19 8.52
CA LEU A 84 -9.69 -5.23 9.80
C LEU A 84 -11.18 -5.50 9.61
N ARG A 85 -11.81 -4.81 8.65
CA ARG A 85 -13.24 -5.00 8.35
C ARG A 85 -13.52 -6.43 7.86
N HIS A 86 -12.61 -7.02 7.09
CA HIS A 86 -12.70 -8.43 6.64
C HIS A 86 -12.50 -9.41 7.80
N TRP A 87 -11.57 -9.14 8.72
CA TRP A 87 -11.38 -9.95 9.92
C TRP A 87 -12.66 -10.03 10.77
N PHE A 88 -13.37 -8.92 10.91
CA PHE A 88 -14.64 -8.87 11.64
C PHE A 88 -15.86 -9.37 10.83
N ASN A 89 -15.66 -9.97 9.66
CA ASN A 89 -16.72 -10.47 8.76
C ASN A 89 -17.76 -9.41 8.32
N HIS A 90 -17.37 -8.14 8.27
CA HIS A 90 -18.25 -7.05 7.84
C HIS A 90 -18.36 -6.90 6.31
N PHE A 91 -17.84 -7.86 5.53
CA PHE A 91 -18.04 -7.95 4.08
C PHE A 91 -18.96 -9.14 3.74
N PRO A 92 -20.29 -9.02 3.92
CA PRO A 92 -21.22 -10.03 3.44
C PRO A 92 -21.22 -10.06 1.89
N PRO A 93 -21.50 -11.22 1.26
CA PRO A 93 -21.53 -11.38 -0.21
C PRO A 93 -22.48 -10.45 -0.98
N SER A 94 -23.35 -9.71 -0.28
CA SER A 94 -24.32 -8.78 -0.85
C SER A 94 -23.92 -7.29 -0.75
N ASN A 95 -22.92 -6.94 0.06
CA ASN A 95 -22.43 -5.56 0.20
C ASN A 95 -20.94 -5.58 0.59
N HIS A 96 -20.06 -5.36 -0.40
CA HIS A 96 -18.61 -5.31 -0.21
C HIS A 96 -18.09 -3.87 -0.16
#